data_AF-A0A1I5BC38-F1
#
_entry.id   AF-A0A1I5BC38-F1
#
_cell.length_a   1.000
_cell.length_b   1.000
_cell.length_c   1.000
_cell.angle_alpha   90.00
_cell.angle_beta   90.00
_cell.angle_gamma   90.00
#
_symmetry.space_group_name_H-M   'P 1'
#
loop_
_entity.id
_entity.type
_entity.pdbx_description
1 polymer ?
#
loop_
_entity_poly.entity_id
_entity_poly.type
_entity_poly.pdbx_seq_one_letter_code
_entity_poly.pdbx_strand_id
1 'polypeptide(L)'
;MVKLISRDLALVKYRNFPLLAYDKTLDEDIFYCSDYIGSYWIKLTEENNTVLIDELLKLLSFLEYKELLFLGQIDKPWISKPMSKRFSSVIYNKAIRFFKNNGIWTKFNGAVKVEQKDFKEFLTHFFTLTRFEGYFWDHYFSDERQNILFSIHYSGEIQVITLNEEINKSFLSFVKNTEFIDSFRKDTDRL
;
A
#
# COMPACT_ATOMS: atom_id res chain seq x y z
N MET A 1 16.02 -2.85 5.77
CA MET A 1 15.66 -4.01 6.61
C MET A 1 14.16 -4.00 6.80
N VAL A 2 13.50 -5.16 6.89
CA VAL A 2 12.07 -5.24 7.25
C VAL A 2 11.95 -5.33 8.78
N LYS A 3 11.16 -4.44 9.39
CA LYS A 3 10.89 -4.40 10.83
C LYS A 3 9.40 -4.55 11.07
N LEU A 4 9.04 -5.38 12.05
CA LEU A 4 7.65 -5.61 12.45
C LEU A 4 7.29 -4.71 13.63
N ILE A 5 6.12 -4.10 13.57
CA ILE A 5 5.57 -3.22 14.61
C ILE A 5 4.22 -3.82 15.01
N SER A 6 3.96 -3.97 16.31
CA SER A 6 2.65 -4.47 16.77
C SER A 6 1.52 -3.55 16.31
N ARG A 7 0.33 -4.11 16.09
CA ARG A 7 -0.83 -3.34 15.62
C ARG A 7 -1.15 -2.19 16.59
N ASP A 8 -1.22 -2.45 17.89
CA ASP A 8 -1.51 -1.43 18.89
C ASP A 8 -0.52 -0.26 18.86
N LEU A 9 0.79 -0.57 18.75
CA LEU A 9 1.82 0.48 18.65
C LEU A 9 1.69 1.27 17.35
N ALA A 10 1.39 0.59 16.24
CA ALA A 10 1.17 1.24 14.96
C ALA A 10 -0.05 2.15 14.99
N LEU A 11 -1.16 1.72 15.58
CA LEU A 11 -2.39 2.52 15.70
C LEU A 11 -2.16 3.76 16.57
N VAL A 12 -1.37 3.64 17.64
CA VAL A 12 -1.04 4.79 18.49
C VAL A 12 -0.13 5.80 17.78
N LYS A 13 0.89 5.31 17.07
CA LYS A 13 1.94 6.15 16.45
C LYS A 13 1.53 6.71 15.08
N TYR A 14 0.76 5.97 14.29
CA TYR A 14 0.52 6.24 12.87
C TYR A 14 -0.99 6.38 12.57
N ARG A 15 -1.60 7.39 13.20
CA ARG A 15 -3.06 7.56 13.27
C ARG A 15 -3.72 7.94 11.94
N ASN A 16 -2.93 8.37 10.95
CA ASN A 16 -3.50 8.78 9.67
C ASN A 16 -3.86 7.60 8.76
N PHE A 17 -3.40 6.38 9.09
CA PHE A 17 -3.77 5.21 8.29
C PHE A 17 -5.29 5.01 8.30
N PRO A 18 -5.90 4.75 7.13
CA PRO A 18 -7.31 4.39 7.09
C PRO A 18 -7.55 3.09 7.86
N LEU A 19 -8.70 2.97 8.50
CA LEU A 19 -9.11 1.80 9.27
C LEU A 19 -10.53 1.39 8.91
N LEU A 20 -10.78 0.09 8.91
CA LEU A 20 -12.10 -0.48 8.64
C LEU A 20 -12.45 -1.43 9.79
N ALA A 21 -13.59 -1.19 10.42
CA ALA A 21 -14.12 -2.02 11.49
C ALA A 21 -15.61 -2.28 11.26
N TYR A 22 -16.04 -3.53 11.45
CA TYR A 22 -17.45 -3.88 11.37
C TYR A 22 -18.11 -3.69 12.73
N ASP A 23 -19.14 -2.85 12.80
CA ASP A 23 -19.97 -2.68 13.99
C ASP A 23 -21.16 -3.65 13.94
N LYS A 24 -21.11 -4.66 14.81
CA LYS A 24 -22.15 -5.68 14.93
C LYS A 24 -23.51 -5.14 15.38
N THR A 25 -23.52 -4.01 16.07
CA THR A 25 -24.75 -3.41 16.63
C THR A 25 -25.51 -2.68 15.53
N LEU A 26 -24.77 -2.00 14.65
CA LEU A 26 -25.32 -1.27 13.51
C LEU A 26 -25.48 -2.16 12.27
N ASP A 27 -24.81 -3.33 12.24
CA ASP A 27 -24.67 -4.18 11.06
C ASP A 27 -24.03 -3.43 9.88
N GLU A 28 -23.04 -2.58 10.19
CA GLU A 28 -22.41 -1.67 9.24
C GLU A 28 -20.89 -1.70 9.33
N ASP A 29 -20.24 -1.50 8.19
CA ASP A 29 -18.80 -1.26 8.11
C ASP A 29 -18.50 0.22 8.41
N ILE A 30 -17.80 0.47 9.50
CA ILE A 30 -17.30 1.79 9.88
C ILE A 30 -15.93 1.99 9.23
N PHE A 31 -15.89 2.92 8.28
CA PHE A 31 -14.66 3.35 7.62
C PHE A 31 -14.16 4.66 8.23
N TYR A 32 -12.92 4.64 8.73
CA TYR A 32 -12.19 5.83 9.15
C TYR A 32 -11.08 6.14 8.14
N CYS A 33 -11.03 7.40 7.72
CA CYS A 33 -9.90 7.97 6.99
C CYS A 33 -9.68 9.39 7.53
N SER A 34 -8.42 9.82 7.60
CA SER A 34 -8.13 11.20 8.00
C SER A 34 -8.55 12.19 6.93
N ASP A 35 -8.80 13.43 7.34
CA ASP A 35 -9.06 14.53 6.42
C ASP A 35 -7.91 14.63 5.40
N TYR A 36 -8.26 14.81 4.13
CA TYR A 36 -7.33 14.85 3.02
C TYR A 36 -7.62 16.02 2.10
N ILE A 37 -6.58 16.47 1.38
CA ILE A 37 -6.64 17.54 0.41
C ILE A 37 -7.01 17.00 -0.97
N GLY A 38 -6.48 15.84 -1.36
CA GLY A 38 -6.81 15.22 -2.63
C GLY A 38 -6.73 13.70 -2.57
N SER A 39 -7.54 13.05 -3.41
CA SER A 39 -7.55 11.60 -3.61
C SER A 39 -7.49 11.29 -5.10
N TYR A 40 -6.34 10.80 -5.54
CA TYR A 40 -6.01 10.52 -6.93
C TYR A 40 -5.89 9.02 -7.17
N TRP A 41 -6.16 8.60 -8.40
CA TRP A 41 -5.90 7.25 -8.86
C TRP A 41 -5.03 7.30 -10.09
N ILE A 42 -3.86 6.68 -10.00
CA ILE A 42 -2.84 6.73 -11.06
C ILE A 42 -2.53 5.33 -11.56
N LYS A 43 -2.22 5.19 -12.85
CA LYS A 43 -1.89 3.91 -13.47
C LYS A 43 -0.92 4.08 -14.64
N LEU A 44 -0.32 2.98 -15.08
CA LEU A 44 0.42 2.98 -16.35
C LEU A 44 -0.55 2.87 -17.53
N THR A 45 -0.15 3.40 -18.69
CA THR A 45 -0.89 3.24 -19.95
C THR A 45 -0.96 1.77 -20.37
N GLU A 46 0.16 1.05 -20.21
CA GLU A 46 0.25 -0.39 -20.48
C GLU A 46 0.60 -1.14 -19.18
N GLU A 47 -0.10 -2.23 -18.90
CA GLU A 47 0.14 -3.02 -17.68
C GLU A 47 1.52 -3.69 -17.72
N ASN A 48 2.43 -3.21 -16.87
CA ASN A 48 3.74 -3.83 -16.69
C ASN A 48 4.19 -3.73 -15.23
N ASN A 49 4.25 -4.87 -14.54
CA ASN A 49 4.61 -4.91 -13.12
C ASN A 49 5.99 -4.31 -12.83
N THR A 50 6.98 -4.55 -13.70
CA THR A 50 8.34 -4.06 -13.47
C THR A 50 8.38 -2.55 -13.59
N VAL A 51 7.79 -2.01 -14.66
CA VAL A 51 7.67 -0.57 -14.87
C VAL A 51 6.88 0.08 -13.74
N LEU A 52 5.80 -0.55 -13.28
CA LEU A 52 4.97 -0.04 -12.17
C LEU A 52 5.81 0.17 -10.91
N ILE A 53 6.62 -0.83 -10.54
CA ILE A 53 7.48 -0.72 -9.36
C ILE A 53 8.58 0.31 -9.59
N ASP A 54 9.19 0.37 -10.77
CA ASP A 54 10.25 1.34 -11.06
C ASP A 54 9.74 2.80 -11.05
N GLU A 55 8.55 3.07 -11.60
CA GLU A 55 7.90 4.39 -11.55
C GLU A 55 7.48 4.76 -10.12
N LEU A 56 6.93 3.81 -9.35
CA LEU A 56 6.63 4.05 -7.94
C LEU A 56 7.90 4.37 -7.14
N LEU A 57 9.03 3.72 -7.41
CA LEU A 57 10.31 4.03 -6.78
C LEU A 57 10.81 5.44 -7.14
N LYS A 58 10.62 5.89 -8.39
CA LYS A 58 10.94 7.28 -8.79
C LYS A 58 10.11 8.27 -8.00
N LEU A 59 8.80 8.04 -7.88
CA LEU A 59 7.89 8.86 -7.09
C LEU A 59 8.30 8.92 -5.61
N LEU A 60 8.57 7.78 -4.99
CA LEU A 60 9.01 7.71 -3.60
C LEU A 60 10.37 8.41 -3.38
N SER A 61 11.29 8.29 -4.34
CA SER A 61 12.59 8.98 -4.28
C SER A 61 12.44 10.50 -4.35
N PHE A 62 11.56 11.01 -5.20
CA PHE A 62 11.31 12.45 -5.32
C PHE A 62 10.68 13.02 -4.04
N LEU A 63 9.76 12.28 -3.45
CA LEU A 63 9.14 12.63 -2.17
C LEU A 63 10.07 12.42 -0.96
N GLU A 64 11.32 12.04 -1.23
CA GLU A 64 12.40 11.83 -0.26
C GLU A 64 12.12 10.76 0.79
N TYR A 65 11.33 9.75 0.44
CA TYR A 65 11.00 8.66 1.36
C TYR A 65 12.25 7.85 1.73
N LYS A 66 12.57 7.80 3.02
CA LYS A 66 13.66 6.97 3.58
C LYS A 66 13.18 5.62 4.09
N GLU A 67 11.89 5.52 4.34
CA GLU A 67 11.23 4.34 4.85
C GLU A 67 9.76 4.30 4.43
N LEU A 68 9.22 3.09 4.36
CA LEU A 68 7.81 2.84 4.10
C LEU A 68 7.23 2.06 5.28
N LEU A 69 6.12 2.55 5.79
CA LEU A 69 5.27 1.92 6.77
C LEU A 69 4.04 1.41 6.06
N PHE A 70 3.72 0.15 6.23
CA PHE A 70 2.52 -0.49 5.69
C PHE A 70 1.64 -0.95 6.84
N LEU A 71 0.33 -0.71 6.74
CA LEU A 71 -0.65 -1.20 7.71
C LEU A 71 -1.94 -1.61 6.99
N GLY A 72 -2.48 -2.78 7.37
CA GLY A 72 -3.78 -3.25 6.93
C GLY A 72 -4.91 -2.53 7.66
N GLN A 73 -5.93 -2.08 6.91
CA GLN A 73 -7.10 -1.39 7.44
C GLN A 73 -7.89 -2.27 8.40
N ILE A 74 -7.99 -3.57 8.11
CA ILE A 74 -8.77 -4.53 8.88
C ILE A 74 -7.88 -5.19 9.93
N ASP A 75 -8.44 -5.49 11.10
CA ASP A 75 -7.76 -6.31 12.11
C ASP A 75 -7.75 -7.80 11.70
N LYS A 76 -6.89 -8.12 10.73
CA LYS A 76 -6.66 -9.49 10.26
C LYS A 76 -5.17 -9.73 9.99
N PRO A 77 -4.72 -10.99 10.00
CA PRO A 77 -3.39 -11.31 9.54
C PRO A 77 -3.17 -10.92 8.08
N TRP A 78 -1.98 -10.43 7.75
CA TRP A 78 -1.58 -10.06 6.39
C TRP A 78 -1.80 -11.21 5.40
N ILE A 79 -1.41 -12.43 5.76
CA ILE A 79 -1.56 -13.63 4.93
C ILE A 79 -2.34 -14.68 5.72
N SER A 80 -3.67 -14.55 5.78
CA SER A 80 -4.53 -15.43 6.58
C SER A 80 -4.79 -16.81 5.94
N LYS A 81 -4.91 -16.85 4.61
CA LYS A 81 -5.16 -18.07 3.82
C LYS A 81 -4.41 -18.00 2.48
N PRO A 82 -3.14 -18.44 2.41
CA PRO A 82 -2.41 -18.41 1.15
C PRO A 82 -3.15 -19.24 0.09
N MET A 83 -3.11 -18.79 -1.16
CA MET A 83 -3.71 -19.50 -2.29
C MET A 83 -3.34 -20.99 -2.29
N SER A 84 -4.32 -21.86 -2.55
CA SER A 84 -4.12 -23.31 -2.57
C SER A 84 -3.05 -23.71 -3.61
N LYS A 85 -2.31 -24.82 -3.35
CA LYS A 85 -1.25 -25.34 -4.23
C LYS A 85 -1.66 -25.50 -5.71
N ARG A 86 -2.96 -25.58 -6.01
CA ARG A 86 -3.51 -25.79 -7.36
C ARG A 86 -3.26 -24.61 -8.31
N PHE A 87 -2.91 -23.43 -7.79
CA PHE A 87 -2.67 -22.20 -8.57
C PHE A 87 -1.30 -21.55 -8.27
N SER A 88 -0.36 -22.26 -7.64
CA SER A 88 0.89 -21.65 -7.17
C SER A 88 1.90 -21.42 -8.30
N SER A 89 2.07 -20.18 -8.74
CA SER A 89 3.16 -19.78 -9.64
C SER A 89 4.50 -19.71 -8.90
N VAL A 90 5.63 -19.84 -9.62
CA VAL A 90 6.98 -19.68 -9.05
C VAL A 90 7.15 -18.29 -8.41
N ILE A 91 6.59 -17.27 -9.05
CA ILE A 91 6.67 -15.86 -8.61
C ILE A 91 5.89 -15.67 -7.30
N TYR A 92 4.68 -16.22 -7.22
CA TYR A 92 3.86 -16.19 -6.00
C TYR A 92 4.56 -16.92 -4.83
N ASN A 93 5.07 -18.13 -5.06
CA ASN A 93 5.79 -18.89 -4.03
C ASN A 93 7.05 -18.16 -3.53
N LYS A 94 7.72 -17.40 -4.40
CA LYS A 94 8.85 -16.55 -4.02
C LYS A 94 8.39 -15.41 -3.10
N ALA A 95 7.30 -14.72 -3.43
CA ALA A 95 6.73 -13.67 -2.60
C ALA A 95 6.29 -14.19 -1.22
N ILE A 96 5.56 -15.31 -1.19
CA ILE A 96 5.17 -15.98 0.05
C ILE A 96 6.36 -16.32 0.92
N ARG A 97 7.44 -16.86 0.33
CA ARG A 97 8.66 -17.18 1.06
C ARG A 97 9.34 -15.93 1.61
N PHE A 98 9.38 -14.85 0.83
CA PHE A 98 9.93 -13.55 1.27
C PHE A 98 9.19 -13.03 2.51
N PHE A 99 7.86 -12.96 2.48
CA PHE A 99 7.06 -12.48 3.62
C PHE A 99 7.21 -13.40 4.84
N LYS A 100 7.14 -14.73 4.64
CA LYS A 100 7.34 -15.70 5.71
C LYS A 100 8.72 -15.59 6.37
N ASN A 101 9.78 -15.42 5.58
CA ASN A 101 11.15 -15.25 6.09
C ASN A 101 11.32 -13.95 6.88
N ASN A 102 10.49 -12.94 6.62
CA ASN A 102 10.44 -11.69 7.38
C ASN A 102 9.41 -11.73 8.53
N GLY A 103 8.85 -12.89 8.88
CA GLY A 103 7.92 -13.06 9.99
C GLY A 103 6.49 -12.55 9.73
N ILE A 104 6.17 -12.18 8.48
CA ILE A 104 4.84 -11.72 8.08
C ILE A 104 4.06 -12.93 7.56
N TRP A 105 3.19 -13.49 8.40
CA TRP A 105 2.47 -14.73 8.11
C TRP A 105 1.06 -14.75 8.71
N THR A 106 0.50 -15.95 8.89
CA THR A 106 -0.90 -16.22 9.27
C THR A 106 -1.35 -15.71 10.63
N LYS A 107 -0.47 -15.13 11.44
CA LYS A 107 -0.82 -14.51 12.73
C LYS A 107 -0.46 -13.04 12.83
N PHE A 108 0.33 -12.51 11.89
CA PHE A 108 0.84 -11.15 11.97
C PHE A 108 -0.15 -10.17 11.33
N ASN A 109 -0.69 -9.25 12.11
CA ASN A 109 -1.66 -8.21 11.74
C ASN A 109 -1.15 -6.77 11.99
N GLY A 110 0.14 -6.64 12.35
CA GLY A 110 0.77 -5.38 12.70
C GLY A 110 1.24 -4.57 11.49
N ALA A 111 1.96 -3.48 11.73
CA ALA A 111 2.57 -2.69 10.66
C ALA A 111 3.95 -3.24 10.28
N VAL A 112 4.32 -3.05 9.01
CA VAL A 112 5.64 -3.41 8.49
C VAL A 112 6.37 -2.14 8.09
N LYS A 113 7.57 -1.96 8.64
CA LYS A 113 8.48 -0.86 8.29
C LYS A 113 9.61 -1.38 7.40
N VAL A 114 9.82 -0.73 6.27
CA VAL A 114 10.81 -1.09 5.25
C VAL A 114 11.75 0.08 5.06
N GLU A 115 13.05 -0.16 5.01
CA GLU A 115 14.06 0.88 4.73
C GLU A 115 14.29 1.04 3.23
N GLN A 116 14.70 2.23 2.78
CA GLN A 116 14.87 2.59 1.37
C GLN A 116 15.61 1.56 0.52
N LYS A 117 16.71 0.98 1.05
CA LYS A 117 17.52 -0.02 0.35
C LYS A 117 16.75 -1.29 -0.05
N ASP A 118 15.64 -1.59 0.63
CA ASP A 118 14.83 -2.80 0.39
C ASP A 118 13.50 -2.49 -0.33
N PHE A 119 13.22 -1.22 -0.68
CA PHE A 119 11.95 -0.84 -1.29
C PHE A 119 11.63 -1.66 -2.53
N LYS A 120 12.59 -1.82 -3.44
CA LYS A 120 12.38 -2.53 -4.70
C LYS A 120 11.96 -3.98 -4.49
N GLU A 121 12.70 -4.72 -3.65
CA GLU A 121 12.40 -6.12 -3.36
C GLU A 121 11.06 -6.25 -2.64
N PHE A 122 10.84 -5.43 -1.60
CA PHE A 122 9.61 -5.49 -0.82
C PHE A 122 8.38 -5.15 -1.65
N LEU A 123 8.39 -4.04 -2.40
CA LEU A 123 7.26 -3.61 -3.24
C LEU A 123 6.97 -4.63 -4.35
N THR A 124 8.00 -5.25 -4.93
CA THR A 124 7.83 -6.32 -5.93
C THR A 124 7.05 -7.50 -5.35
N HIS A 125 7.43 -7.96 -4.15
CA HIS A 125 6.75 -9.06 -3.48
C HIS A 125 5.38 -8.66 -2.93
N PHE A 126 5.24 -7.46 -2.40
CA PHE A 126 3.99 -6.90 -1.90
C PHE A 126 2.95 -6.80 -3.03
N PHE A 127 3.32 -6.25 -4.18
CA PHE A 127 2.43 -6.16 -5.32
C PHE A 127 2.11 -7.54 -5.90
N THR A 128 3.08 -8.45 -5.92
CA THR A 128 2.81 -9.86 -6.26
C THR A 128 1.70 -10.42 -5.37
N LEU A 129 1.81 -10.30 -4.03
CA LEU A 129 0.75 -10.78 -3.14
C LEU A 129 -0.56 -10.06 -3.38
N THR A 130 -0.56 -8.74 -3.59
CA THR A 130 -1.76 -7.96 -3.92
C THR A 130 -2.51 -8.52 -5.13
N ARG A 131 -1.79 -9.02 -6.14
CA ARG A 131 -2.39 -9.59 -7.35
C ARG A 131 -2.99 -10.98 -7.17
N PHE A 132 -2.37 -11.82 -6.34
CA PHE A 132 -2.75 -13.22 -6.20
C PHE A 132 -3.66 -13.46 -4.99
N GLU A 133 -3.45 -12.74 -3.89
CA GLU A 133 -4.16 -12.94 -2.63
C GLU A 133 -5.39 -12.04 -2.56
N GLY A 134 -6.57 -12.62 -2.80
CA GLY A 134 -7.87 -11.91 -2.75
C GLY A 134 -8.22 -11.30 -1.39
N TYR A 135 -7.39 -11.49 -0.36
CA TYR A 135 -7.54 -10.87 0.95
C TYR A 135 -6.39 -9.91 1.32
N PHE A 136 -5.50 -9.56 0.38
CA PHE A 136 -4.32 -8.71 0.64
C PHE A 136 -4.50 -7.25 0.19
N TRP A 137 -5.69 -6.86 -0.26
CA TRP A 137 -5.99 -5.57 -0.90
C TRP A 137 -6.17 -4.39 0.06
N ASP A 138 -6.27 -4.62 1.37
CA ASP A 138 -6.65 -3.61 2.37
C ASP A 138 -5.45 -2.90 3.00
N HIS A 139 -4.29 -2.89 2.33
CA HIS A 139 -3.08 -2.29 2.85
C HIS A 139 -2.88 -0.88 2.29
N TYR A 140 -2.58 0.04 3.21
CA TYR A 140 -2.07 1.38 2.87
C TYR A 140 -0.63 1.49 3.33
N PHE A 141 0.12 2.37 2.69
CA PHE A 141 1.48 2.67 3.08
C PHE A 141 1.84 4.15 2.99
N SER A 142 2.81 4.55 3.80
CA SER A 142 3.30 5.93 3.92
C SER A 142 4.71 5.96 4.52
N ASP A 143 5.25 7.13 4.83
CA ASP A 143 6.43 7.28 5.69
C ASP A 143 6.02 7.62 7.12
N GLU A 144 6.99 7.90 8.01
CA GLU A 144 6.69 8.31 9.39
C GLU A 144 5.98 9.66 9.50
N ARG A 145 6.06 10.52 8.48
CA ARG A 145 5.39 11.84 8.48
C ARG A 145 3.90 11.70 8.17
N GLN A 146 3.50 10.63 7.48
CA GLN A 146 2.12 10.39 7.05
C GLN A 146 1.50 11.61 6.34
N ASN A 147 2.23 12.18 5.38
CA ASN A 147 1.74 13.28 4.55
C ASN A 147 1.04 12.78 3.26
N ILE A 148 1.42 11.60 2.75
CA ILE A 148 0.75 10.94 1.64
C ILE A 148 0.49 9.49 2.01
N LEU A 149 -0.72 9.00 1.76
CA LEU A 149 -1.05 7.58 1.83
C LEU A 149 -1.13 7.01 0.43
N PHE A 150 -0.60 5.80 0.27
CA PHE A 150 -0.66 5.04 -0.97
C PHE A 150 -1.38 3.71 -0.74
N SER A 151 -2.11 3.23 -1.74
CA SER A 151 -2.60 1.85 -1.79
C SER A 151 -2.46 1.34 -3.22
N ILE A 152 -2.05 0.08 -3.38
CA ILE A 152 -1.91 -0.56 -4.71
C ILE A 152 -3.07 -1.52 -4.88
N HIS A 153 -3.84 -1.34 -5.95
CA HIS A 153 -4.89 -2.26 -6.35
C HIS A 153 -4.32 -3.44 -7.15
N TYR A 154 -5.01 -4.57 -7.21
CA TYR A 154 -4.52 -5.77 -7.93
C TYR A 154 -4.31 -5.55 -9.44
N SER A 155 -4.95 -4.53 -10.03
CA SER A 155 -4.72 -4.14 -11.44
C SER A 155 -3.42 -3.37 -11.65
N GLY A 156 -2.77 -2.91 -10.59
CA GLY A 156 -1.63 -1.98 -10.67
C GLY A 156 -2.02 -0.50 -10.66
N GLU A 157 -3.32 -0.19 -10.54
CA GLU A 157 -3.74 1.17 -10.17
C GLU A 157 -3.24 1.49 -8.75
N ILE A 158 -2.77 2.72 -8.54
CA ILE A 158 -2.31 3.21 -7.25
C ILE A 158 -3.22 4.34 -6.81
N GLN A 159 -3.87 4.17 -5.66
CA GLN A 159 -4.52 5.28 -4.98
C GLN A 159 -3.48 6.11 -4.25
N VAL A 160 -3.59 7.43 -4.37
CA VAL A 160 -2.75 8.40 -3.68
C VAL A 160 -3.64 9.39 -2.95
N ILE A 161 -3.51 9.46 -1.62
CA ILE A 161 -4.25 10.40 -0.77
C ILE A 161 -3.25 11.39 -0.17
N THR A 162 -3.40 12.68 -0.48
CA THR A 162 -2.53 13.74 0.02
C THR A 162 -3.18 14.41 1.23
N LEU A 163 -2.45 14.54 2.33
CA LEU A 163 -3.03 14.98 3.61
C LEU A 163 -2.76 16.45 3.94
N ASN A 164 -1.98 17.16 3.11
CA ASN A 164 -1.77 18.60 3.23
C ASN A 164 -1.50 19.27 1.87
N GLU A 165 -1.61 20.59 1.83
CA GLU A 165 -1.53 21.40 0.61
C GLU A 165 -0.14 21.38 -0.04
N GLU A 166 0.91 21.43 0.77
CA GLU A 166 2.30 21.45 0.29
C GLU A 166 2.63 20.15 -0.44
N ILE A 167 2.29 19.02 0.18
CA ILE A 167 2.55 17.71 -0.40
C ILE A 167 1.63 17.41 -1.58
N ASN A 168 0.40 17.93 -1.57
CA ASN A 168 -0.52 17.85 -2.70
C ASN A 168 0.07 18.51 -3.95
N LYS A 169 0.56 19.75 -3.81
CA LYS A 169 1.22 20.48 -4.91
C LYS A 169 2.48 19.76 -5.40
N SER A 170 3.27 19.23 -4.46
CA SER A 170 4.51 18.51 -4.76
C SER A 170 4.24 17.22 -5.54
N PHE A 171 3.23 16.45 -5.12
CA PHE A 171 2.77 15.24 -5.81
C PHE A 171 2.29 15.56 -7.23
N LEU A 172 1.36 16.50 -7.39
CA LEU A 172 0.81 16.89 -8.70
C LEU A 172 1.87 17.43 -9.67
N SER A 173 2.90 18.10 -9.16
CA SER A 173 4.02 18.54 -9.98
C SER A 173 4.87 17.37 -10.45
N PHE A 174 5.14 16.38 -9.59
CA PHE A 174 6.07 15.31 -9.92
C PHE A 174 5.44 14.19 -10.74
N VAL A 175 4.18 13.83 -10.47
CA VAL A 175 3.50 12.75 -11.20
C VAL A 175 3.49 13.00 -12.72
N LYS A 176 3.49 14.26 -13.15
CA LYS A 176 3.64 14.67 -14.57
C LYS A 176 4.98 14.29 -15.21
N ASN A 177 5.99 13.95 -14.42
CA ASN A 177 7.31 13.49 -14.87
C ASN A 177 7.48 11.96 -14.75
N THR A 178 6.41 11.24 -14.42
CA THR A 178 6.38 9.78 -14.39
C THR A 178 5.61 9.26 -15.60
N GLU A 179 5.63 7.95 -15.82
CA GLU A 179 4.77 7.30 -16.83
C GLU A 179 3.33 7.09 -16.35
N PHE A 180 2.99 7.56 -15.14
CA PHE A 180 1.64 7.47 -14.60
C PHE A 180 0.68 8.45 -15.26
N ILE A 181 -0.52 7.94 -15.55
CA ILE A 181 -1.68 8.69 -16.04
C ILE A 181 -2.84 8.58 -15.04
N ASP A 182 -3.83 9.46 -15.17
CA ASP A 182 -5.07 9.38 -14.40
C ASP A 182 -5.85 8.09 -14.72
N SER A 183 -6.44 7.48 -13.69
CA SER A 183 -7.19 6.23 -13.83
C SER A 183 -8.65 6.42 -14.24
N PHE A 184 -9.09 7.67 -14.47
CA PHE A 184 -10.44 8.06 -14.87
C PHE A 184 -11.56 7.55 -13.95
N ARG A 185 -11.29 7.42 -12.64
CA ARG A 185 -12.33 7.02 -11.68
C ARG A 185 -13.36 8.15 -11.50
N LYS A 186 -14.60 7.77 -11.23
CA LYS A 186 -15.66 8.72 -10.86
C LYS A 186 -15.37 9.21 -9.44
N ASP A 187 -15.65 10.49 -9.19
CA ASP A 187 -15.57 11.12 -7.87
C ASP A 187 -14.15 11.14 -7.25
N THR A 188 -13.13 11.22 -8.09
CA THR A 188 -11.72 11.43 -7.70
C THR A 188 -11.20 12.71 -8.34
N ASP A 189 -10.27 13.39 -7.68
CA ASP A 189 -9.59 14.53 -8.28
C ASP A 189 -8.79 14.01 -9.48
N ARG A 190 -9.12 14.52 -10.66
CA ARG A 190 -8.50 14.10 -11.92
C ARG A 190 -7.21 14.89 -12.06
N LEU A 191 -6.08 14.19 -12.02
CA LEU A 191 -4.71 14.73 -12.00
C LEU A 191 -4.49 16.02 -12.82
#